data_AF-A0A2T2S7J0-F1
#
_entry.id   AF-A0A2T2S7J0-F1
#
_cell.length_a   1.000
_cell.length_b   1.000
_cell.length_c   1.000
_cell.angle_alpha   90.00
_cell.angle_beta   90.00
_cell.angle_gamma   90.00
#
_symmetry.space_group_name_H-M   'P 1'
#
loop_
_entity.id
_entity.type
_entity.pdbx_description
1 polymer ?
#
loop_
_entity_poly.entity_id
_entity_poly.type
_entity_poly.pdbx_seq_one_letter_code
_entity_poly.pdbx_strand_id
1 'polypeptide(L)'
;MGRFLPRFRSLVRPFWGFGLCLLIGGVLLGCGREAFIGRQYDDLTAYYNGFYNAEQAFEDGLESVKQSNSEIDRTRYLSIFPEPEAAADGSSFKEAIQKSAEILREHPNSKWVDDALLLIGRSRYYQQNYVGATEKFREVIALEGEREGEARFWLARTLVAADQYVE
;
A
#
# COMPACT_ATOMS: atom_id res chain seq x y z
N MET A 1 -82.00 12.36 -28.75
CA MET A 1 -80.78 12.07 -29.53
C MET A 1 -79.58 12.64 -28.79
N GLY A 2 -78.79 11.79 -28.14
CA GLY A 2 -77.54 12.20 -27.48
C GLY A 2 -76.54 11.05 -27.57
N ARG A 3 -75.59 11.15 -28.52
CA ARG A 3 -74.55 10.13 -28.75
C ARG A 3 -73.39 10.43 -27.80
N PHE A 4 -73.28 9.67 -26.72
CA PHE A 4 -72.08 9.63 -25.89
C PHE A 4 -70.99 8.86 -26.63
N LEU A 5 -69.90 9.55 -27.01
CA LEU A 5 -68.66 8.92 -27.47
C LEU A 5 -67.74 8.68 -26.26
N PRO A 6 -67.18 7.47 -26.06
CA PRO A 6 -66.21 7.25 -25.00
C PRO A 6 -64.87 7.86 -25.40
N ARG A 7 -64.33 8.71 -24.52
CA ARG A 7 -63.03 9.34 -24.69
C ARG A 7 -61.94 8.32 -24.30
N PHE A 8 -61.42 7.58 -25.28
CA PHE A 8 -60.27 6.69 -25.08
C PHE A 8 -59.03 7.53 -24.75
N ARG A 9 -58.61 7.50 -23.48
CA ARG A 9 -57.36 8.13 -23.03
C ARG A 9 -56.26 7.10 -23.23
N SER A 10 -55.46 7.25 -24.30
CA SER A 10 -54.31 6.38 -24.55
C SER A 10 -53.32 6.52 -23.39
N LEU A 11 -53.17 5.44 -22.62
CA LEU A 11 -52.21 5.33 -21.54
C LEU A 11 -50.83 5.06 -22.16
N VAL A 12 -50.21 6.08 -22.75
CA VAL A 12 -48.80 5.98 -23.19
C VAL A 12 -47.96 5.99 -21.93
N ARG A 13 -47.67 4.80 -21.37
CA ARG A 13 -46.71 4.66 -20.27
C ARG A 13 -45.34 5.12 -20.77
N PRO A 14 -44.69 6.10 -20.11
CA PRO A 14 -43.42 6.60 -20.60
C PRO A 14 -42.36 5.51 -20.41
N PHE A 15 -41.90 4.93 -21.52
CA PHE A 15 -40.78 3.98 -21.56
C PHE A 15 -39.52 4.53 -20.88
N TRP A 16 -39.41 5.87 -20.79
CA TRP A 16 -38.37 6.58 -20.05
C TRP A 16 -38.26 6.23 -18.57
N GLY A 17 -39.38 5.92 -17.89
CA GLY A 17 -39.35 5.58 -16.46
C GLY A 17 -38.61 4.27 -16.19
N PHE A 18 -38.77 3.28 -17.06
CA PHE A 18 -38.06 2.00 -16.96
C PHE A 18 -36.56 2.14 -17.29
N GLY A 19 -36.22 2.94 -18.31
CA GLY A 19 -34.82 3.23 -18.65
C GLY A 19 -34.08 3.98 -17.53
N LEU A 20 -34.74 4.95 -16.90
CA LEU A 20 -34.19 5.70 -15.76
C LEU A 20 -33.98 4.78 -14.54
N CYS A 21 -34.95 3.90 -14.23
CA CYS A 21 -34.81 2.94 -13.14
C CYS A 21 -33.72 1.90 -13.38
N LEU A 22 -33.51 1.45 -14.63
CA LEU A 22 -32.40 0.55 -14.98
C LEU A 22 -31.03 1.24 -14.90
N LEU A 23 -30.94 2.50 -15.31
CA LEU A 23 -29.73 3.31 -15.14
C LEU A 23 -29.39 3.53 -13.66
N ILE A 24 -30.38 3.91 -12.85
CA ILE A 24 -30.19 4.11 -11.40
C ILE A 24 -29.85 2.77 -10.72
N GLY A 25 -30.51 1.67 -11.08
CA GLY A 25 -30.19 0.34 -10.57
C GLY A 25 -28.77 -0.12 -10.92
N GLY A 26 -28.30 0.16 -12.13
CA GLY A 26 -26.92 -0.12 -12.56
C GLY A 26 -25.88 0.69 -11.79
N VAL A 27 -26.17 1.97 -11.49
CA VAL A 27 -25.29 2.83 -10.68
C VAL A 27 -25.20 2.34 -9.24
N LEU A 28 -26.32 1.90 -8.65
CA LEU A 28 -26.34 1.41 -7.26
C LEU A 28 -25.58 0.10 -7.07
N LEU A 29 -25.52 -0.78 -8.09
CA LEU A 29 -24.72 -2.01 -8.05
C LEU A 29 -23.21 -1.77 -8.24
N GLY A 30 -22.81 -0.60 -8.75
CA GLY A 30 -21.40 -0.25 -8.99
C GLY A 30 -20.66 0.40 -7.81
N CYS A 31 -21.37 0.75 -6.73
CA CYS A 31 -20.85 1.57 -5.63
C CYS A 31 -20.25 0.78 -4.44
N GLY A 32 -19.93 -0.50 -4.62
CA GLY A 32 -19.29 -1.31 -3.59
C GLY A 32 -17.76 -1.15 -3.58
N ARG A 33 -17.13 -1.23 -2.41
CA ARG A 33 -15.66 -1.20 -2.27
C ARG A 33 -14.95 -2.33 -3.02
N GLU A 34 -15.62 -3.46 -3.20
CA GLU A 34 -15.13 -4.60 -3.99
C GLU A 34 -15.50 -4.54 -5.48
N ALA A 35 -16.38 -3.62 -5.88
CA ALA A 35 -16.69 -3.39 -7.29
C ALA A 35 -15.47 -2.77 -7.99
N PHE A 36 -15.36 -2.93 -9.31
CA PHE A 36 -14.23 -2.45 -10.10
C PHE A 36 -13.89 -0.98 -9.81
N ILE A 37 -14.89 -0.08 -9.85
CA ILE A 37 -14.70 1.35 -9.58
C ILE A 37 -14.33 1.61 -8.12
N GLY A 38 -14.96 0.89 -7.18
CA GLY A 38 -14.66 1.02 -5.75
C GLY A 38 -13.23 0.62 -5.40
N ARG A 39 -12.72 -0.48 -5.97
CA ARG A 39 -11.32 -0.89 -5.78
C ARG A 39 -10.32 0.10 -6.36
N GLN A 40 -10.58 0.61 -7.57
CA GLN A 40 -9.71 1.64 -8.17
C GLN A 40 -9.67 2.92 -7.33
N TYR A 41 -10.82 3.33 -6.78
CA TYR A 41 -10.87 4.45 -5.85
C TYR A 41 -10.13 4.17 -4.53
N ASP A 42 -10.28 2.96 -3.99
CA ASP A 42 -9.58 2.51 -2.78
C ASP A 42 -8.05 2.53 -2.98
N ASP A 43 -7.57 1.98 -4.10
CA ASP A 43 -6.14 1.97 -4.46
C ASP A 43 -5.57 3.38 -4.65
N LEU A 44 -6.32 4.28 -5.28
CA LEU A 44 -5.90 5.67 -5.46
C LEU A 44 -5.77 6.38 -4.10
N THR A 45 -6.76 6.17 -3.25
CA THR A 45 -6.82 6.78 -1.91
C THR A 45 -5.69 6.23 -1.03
N ALA A 46 -5.47 4.91 -1.04
CA ALA A 46 -4.40 4.26 -0.30
C ALA A 46 -3.01 4.82 -0.71
N TYR A 47 -2.79 5.03 -2.01
CA TYR A 47 -1.53 5.56 -2.50
C TYR A 47 -1.28 7.00 -2.06
N TYR A 48 -2.19 7.90 -2.44
CA TYR A 48 -1.95 9.34 -2.30
C TYR A 48 -2.12 9.84 -0.86
N ASN A 49 -2.97 9.19 -0.06
CA ASN A 49 -3.15 9.58 1.34
C ASN A 49 -2.14 8.88 2.26
N GLY A 50 -1.77 7.64 1.96
CA GLY A 50 -0.92 6.80 2.81
C GLY A 50 0.46 6.52 2.22
N PHE A 51 0.50 5.73 1.15
CA PHE A 51 1.73 5.07 0.69
C PHE A 51 2.81 6.04 0.27
N TYR A 52 2.46 7.06 -0.53
CA TYR A 52 3.42 8.08 -0.97
C TYR A 52 4.11 8.76 0.22
N ASN A 53 3.34 9.12 1.24
CA ASN A 53 3.89 9.74 2.45
C ASN A 53 4.74 8.77 3.27
N ALA A 54 4.41 7.48 3.26
CA ALA A 54 5.22 6.45 3.90
C ALA A 54 6.57 6.28 3.22
N GLU A 55 6.57 6.26 1.87
CA GLU A 55 7.77 6.15 1.05
C GLU A 55 8.69 7.36 1.25
N GLN A 56 8.13 8.58 1.22
CA GLN A 56 8.90 9.80 1.50
C GLN A 56 9.56 9.77 2.88
N ALA A 57 8.82 9.40 3.94
CA ALA A 57 9.39 9.27 5.28
C ALA A 57 10.51 8.22 5.35
N PHE A 58 10.40 7.14 4.57
CA PHE A 58 11.45 6.14 4.48
C PHE A 58 12.70 6.67 3.74
N GLU A 59 12.51 7.42 2.67
CA GLU A 59 13.59 8.07 1.92
C GLU A 59 14.34 9.10 2.78
N ASP A 60 13.61 9.91 3.56
CA ASP A 60 14.19 10.85 4.53
C ASP A 60 15.03 10.11 5.59
N GLY A 61 14.52 8.97 6.08
CA GLY A 61 15.26 8.10 7.00
C GLY A 61 16.56 7.58 6.38
N LEU A 62 16.50 7.13 5.13
CA LEU A 62 17.68 6.68 4.39
C LEU A 62 18.69 7.81 4.14
N GLU A 63 18.22 9.03 3.89
CA GLU A 63 19.11 10.18 3.71
C GLU A 63 19.87 10.48 5.01
N SER A 64 19.20 10.43 6.15
CA SER A 64 19.86 10.63 7.45
C SER A 64 20.96 9.58 7.70
N VAL A 65 20.72 8.31 7.36
CA VAL A 65 21.72 7.23 7.42
C VAL A 65 22.90 7.49 6.48
N LYS A 66 22.65 7.99 5.26
CA LYS A 66 23.71 8.30 4.30
C LYS A 66 24.57 9.48 4.75
N GLN A 67 23.97 10.49 5.38
CA GLN A 67 24.67 11.66 5.87
C GLN A 67 25.48 11.35 7.14
N SER A 68 24.99 10.45 7.99
CA SER A 68 25.70 10.06 9.23
C SER A 68 26.94 9.21 8.98
N ASN A 69 27.05 8.53 7.82
CA ASN A 69 28.23 7.81 7.30
C ASN A 69 29.41 8.76 6.94
N SER A 70 29.73 9.69 7.83
CA SER A 70 30.67 10.78 7.65
C SER A 70 32.10 10.38 8.04
N GLU A 71 32.66 9.44 7.28
CA GLU A 71 34.09 9.36 6.90
C GLU A 71 34.24 8.08 6.06
N ILE A 72 34.45 8.23 4.75
CA ILE A 72 34.71 7.07 3.89
C ILE A 72 36.07 6.50 4.25
N ASP A 73 36.08 5.47 5.08
CA ASP A 73 37.25 4.67 5.38
C ASP A 73 37.66 3.87 4.14
N ARG A 74 38.61 4.42 3.37
CA ARG A 74 39.17 3.80 2.15
C ARG A 74 39.98 2.53 2.43
N THR A 75 40.15 2.14 3.70
CA THR A 75 40.82 0.89 4.07
C THR A 75 39.85 -0.30 4.13
N ARG A 76 38.55 -0.05 4.09
CA ARG A 76 37.50 -1.08 4.08
C ARG A 76 36.80 -1.18 2.72
N TYR A 77 36.23 -2.34 2.44
CA TYR A 77 35.33 -2.50 1.30
C TYR A 77 34.09 -1.66 1.51
N LEU A 78 33.75 -0.84 0.51
CA LEU A 78 32.54 -0.04 0.50
C LEU A 78 31.33 -0.95 0.26
N SER A 79 30.37 -0.93 1.18
CA SER A 79 29.08 -1.57 0.96
C SER A 79 28.33 -0.81 -0.14
N ILE A 80 27.74 -1.56 -1.08
CA ILE A 80 26.88 -0.99 -2.13
C ILE A 80 25.58 -0.46 -1.51
N PHE A 81 25.16 -1.04 -0.38
CA PHE A 81 23.93 -0.66 0.32
C PHE A 81 24.27 0.14 1.59
N PRO A 82 23.50 1.18 1.92
CA PRO A 82 23.68 1.89 3.18
C PRO A 82 23.35 0.92 4.32
N GLU A 83 24.30 0.78 5.25
CA GLU A 83 24.15 -0.03 6.44
C GLU A 83 23.45 0.76 7.56
N PRO A 84 22.68 0.08 8.44
CA PRO A 84 22.02 0.75 9.54
C PRO A 84 23.03 1.26 10.57
N GLU A 85 23.02 2.57 10.84
CA GLU A 85 23.86 3.18 11.86
C GLU A 85 23.06 3.48 13.13
N ALA A 86 23.66 3.22 14.30
CA ALA A 86 23.05 3.52 15.59
C ALA A 86 22.84 5.02 15.85
N ALA A 87 23.52 5.88 15.10
CA ALA A 87 23.43 7.34 15.21
C ALA A 87 22.35 7.97 14.30
N ALA A 88 21.75 7.19 13.40
CA ALA A 88 20.74 7.71 12.48
C ALA A 88 19.43 8.02 13.22
N ASP A 89 18.73 9.08 12.80
CA ASP A 89 17.44 9.45 13.38
C ASP A 89 16.36 8.43 12.97
N GLY A 90 15.96 7.60 13.93
CA GLY A 90 14.93 6.58 13.72
C GLY A 90 13.50 7.14 13.57
N SER A 91 13.31 8.45 13.68
CA SER A 91 12.00 9.11 13.64
C SER A 91 11.29 8.89 12.29
N SER A 92 11.98 9.08 11.16
CA SER A 92 11.40 8.95 9.82
C SER A 92 11.02 7.50 9.51
N PHE A 93 11.83 6.53 9.95
CA PHE A 93 11.47 5.11 9.83
C PHE A 93 10.23 4.75 10.67
N LYS A 94 10.05 5.37 11.84
CA LYS A 94 8.85 5.18 12.65
C LYS A 94 7.61 5.75 11.95
N GLU A 95 7.74 6.91 11.33
CA GLU A 95 6.66 7.52 10.54
C GLU A 95 6.29 6.64 9.32
N ALA A 96 7.30 6.14 8.59
CA ALA A 96 7.08 5.22 7.48
C ALA A 96 6.33 3.96 7.91
N ILE A 97 6.68 3.39 9.07
CA ILE A 97 5.98 2.23 9.64
C ILE A 97 4.53 2.58 9.98
N GLN A 98 4.29 3.73 10.61
CA GLN A 98 2.94 4.14 11.01
C GLN A 98 2.02 4.30 9.80
N LYS A 99 2.46 5.06 8.79
CA LYS A 99 1.66 5.29 7.58
C LYS A 99 1.42 4.01 6.79
N SER A 100 2.43 3.14 6.72
CA SER A 100 2.27 1.82 6.09
C SER A 100 1.26 0.95 6.86
N ALA A 101 1.29 0.95 8.19
CA ALA A 101 0.33 0.20 9.01
C ALA A 101 -1.10 0.73 8.87
N GLU A 102 -1.29 2.04 8.67
CA GLU A 102 -2.59 2.64 8.37
C GLU A 102 -3.17 2.08 7.06
N ILE A 103 -2.35 1.90 6.02
CA ILE A 103 -2.78 1.27 4.75
C ILE A 103 -3.27 -0.15 4.98
N LEU A 104 -2.52 -0.96 5.75
CA LEU A 104 -2.91 -2.35 6.04
C LEU A 104 -4.25 -2.44 6.79
N ARG A 105 -4.53 -1.46 7.65
CA ARG A 105 -5.76 -1.40 8.43
C ARG A 105 -6.94 -0.88 7.61
N GLU A 106 -6.72 0.18 6.86
CA GLU A 106 -7.78 0.94 6.21
C GLU A 106 -8.09 0.39 4.82
N HIS A 107 -7.09 -0.12 4.11
CA HIS A 107 -7.15 -0.59 2.72
C HIS A 107 -6.64 -2.03 2.55
N PRO A 108 -7.18 -3.03 3.28
CA PRO A 108 -6.63 -4.39 3.33
C PRO A 108 -6.72 -5.17 2.00
N ASN A 109 -7.55 -4.71 1.06
CA ASN A 109 -7.72 -5.32 -0.27
C ASN A 109 -7.05 -4.49 -1.37
N SER A 110 -6.30 -3.46 -1.00
CA SER A 110 -5.63 -2.60 -1.97
C SER A 110 -4.39 -3.29 -2.53
N LYS A 111 -4.04 -2.95 -3.77
CA LYS A 111 -2.81 -3.42 -4.41
C LYS A 111 -1.52 -2.99 -3.68
N TRP A 112 -1.58 -2.00 -2.79
CA TRP A 112 -0.41 -1.45 -2.07
C TRP A 112 -0.09 -2.18 -0.76
N VAL A 113 -0.80 -3.28 -0.46
CA VAL A 113 -0.62 -4.03 0.79
C VAL A 113 0.75 -4.70 0.87
N ASP A 114 1.22 -5.31 -0.23
CA ASP A 114 2.54 -5.93 -0.30
C ASP A 114 3.66 -4.88 -0.23
N ASP A 115 3.48 -3.75 -0.93
CA ASP A 115 4.36 -2.58 -0.86
C ASP A 115 4.48 -2.02 0.56
N ALA A 116 3.35 -1.84 1.26
CA ALA A 116 3.33 -1.33 2.63
C ALA A 116 4.01 -2.30 3.61
N LEU A 117 3.76 -3.61 3.49
CA LEU A 117 4.44 -4.62 4.30
C LEU A 117 5.95 -4.64 4.06
N LEU A 118 6.36 -4.56 2.79
CA LEU A 118 7.77 -4.50 2.40
C LEU A 118 8.45 -3.27 2.99
N LEU A 119 7.79 -2.10 2.93
CA LEU A 119 8.31 -0.85 3.47
C LEU A 119 8.44 -0.89 5.00
N ILE A 120 7.48 -1.50 5.72
CA ILE A 120 7.59 -1.74 7.16
C ILE A 120 8.81 -2.62 7.46
N GLY A 121 8.99 -3.71 6.70
CA GLY A 121 10.14 -4.60 6.87
C GLY A 121 11.46 -3.87 6.69
N ARG A 122 11.59 -3.07 5.63
CA ARG A 122 12.78 -2.25 5.35
C ARG A 122 13.03 -1.22 6.45
N SER A 123 12.01 -0.50 6.89
CA SER A 123 12.12 0.45 8.01
C SER A 123 12.59 -0.23 9.28
N ARG A 124 12.05 -1.40 9.62
CA ARG A 124 12.48 -2.19 10.79
C ARG A 124 13.93 -2.68 10.66
N TYR A 125 14.38 -3.05 9.45
CA TYR A 125 15.78 -3.39 9.19
C TYR A 125 16.70 -2.20 9.52
N TYR A 126 16.34 -0.99 9.07
CA TYR A 126 17.13 0.21 9.36
C TYR A 126 17.08 0.63 10.85
N GLN A 127 16.00 0.30 11.55
CA GLN A 127 15.90 0.41 13.01
C GLN A 127 16.65 -0.72 13.76
N GLN A 128 17.39 -1.59 13.07
CA GLN A 128 18.05 -2.78 13.62
C GLN A 128 17.10 -3.75 14.34
N ASN A 129 15.79 -3.63 14.11
CA ASN A 129 14.78 -4.56 14.58
C ASN A 129 14.65 -5.72 13.59
N TYR A 130 15.69 -6.55 13.52
CA TYR A 130 15.78 -7.63 12.53
C TYR A 130 14.72 -8.71 12.71
N VAL A 131 14.30 -8.97 13.96
CA VAL A 131 13.21 -9.91 14.26
C VAL A 131 11.91 -9.41 13.61
N GLY A 132 11.54 -8.16 13.86
CA GLY A 132 10.34 -7.57 13.28
C GLY A 132 10.43 -7.36 11.77
N ALA A 133 11.62 -7.12 11.22
CA ALA A 133 11.83 -7.04 9.77
C ALA A 133 11.63 -8.40 9.10
N THR A 134 12.23 -9.45 9.66
CA THR A 134 12.10 -10.84 9.19
C THR A 134 10.65 -11.29 9.14
N GLU A 135 9.88 -11.00 10.18
CA GLU A 135 8.44 -11.29 10.24
C GLU A 135 7.69 -10.65 9.06
N LYS A 136 7.94 -9.36 8.81
CA LYS A 136 7.24 -8.61 7.76
C LYS A 136 7.63 -9.06 6.36
N PHE A 137 8.89 -9.40 6.12
CA PHE A 137 9.28 -9.98 4.83
C PHE A 137 8.65 -11.35 4.59
N ARG A 138 8.48 -12.18 5.62
CA ARG A 138 7.74 -13.45 5.49
C ARG A 138 6.27 -13.23 5.18
N GLU A 139 5.64 -12.20 5.74
CA GLU A 139 4.27 -11.81 5.38
C GLU A 139 4.16 -11.45 3.89
N VAL A 140 5.08 -10.63 3.35
CA VAL A 140 5.09 -10.30 1.91
C VAL A 140 5.28 -11.56 1.06
N ILE A 141 6.20 -12.45 1.44
CA ILE A 141 6.45 -13.70 0.70
C ILE A 141 5.20 -14.59 0.69
N ALA A 142 4.46 -14.66 1.80
CA ALA A 142 3.24 -15.44 1.90
C ALA A 142 2.09 -14.92 1.01
N LEU A 143 2.16 -13.67 0.53
CA LEU A 143 1.19 -13.14 -0.44
C LEU A 143 1.42 -13.67 -1.87
N GLU A 144 2.59 -14.25 -2.16
CA GLU A 144 2.97 -14.74 -3.50
C GLU A 144 2.76 -13.69 -4.61
N GLY A 145 2.93 -12.41 -4.26
CA GLY A 145 2.70 -11.25 -5.11
C GLY A 145 3.95 -10.76 -5.86
N GLU A 146 3.84 -9.59 -6.50
CA GLU A 146 4.92 -8.99 -7.29
C GLU A 146 6.17 -8.70 -6.44
N ARG A 147 5.98 -8.34 -5.17
CA ARG A 147 7.06 -8.02 -4.22
C ARG A 147 7.75 -9.22 -3.60
N GLU A 148 7.34 -10.45 -3.91
CA GLU A 148 7.92 -11.66 -3.30
C GLU A 148 9.45 -11.75 -3.51
N GLY A 149 9.93 -11.50 -4.73
CA GLY A 149 11.35 -11.55 -5.04
C GLY A 149 12.18 -10.52 -4.25
N GLU A 150 11.65 -9.30 -4.14
CA GLU A 150 12.28 -8.23 -3.38
C GLU A 150 12.26 -8.53 -1.87
N ALA A 151 11.15 -9.06 -1.35
CA ALA A 151 11.04 -9.47 0.05
C ALA A 151 12.01 -10.59 0.41
N ARG A 152 12.22 -11.58 -0.48
CA ARG A 152 13.24 -12.63 -0.29
C ARG A 152 14.65 -12.05 -0.22
N PHE A 153 14.96 -11.09 -1.10
CA PHE A 153 16.25 -10.40 -1.08
C PHE A 153 16.48 -9.67 0.25
N TRP A 154 15.50 -8.89 0.71
CA TRP A 154 15.60 -8.19 1.99
C TRP A 154 15.59 -9.12 3.20
N LEU A 155 14.85 -10.22 3.14
CA LEU A 155 14.89 -11.26 4.15
C LEU A 155 16.30 -11.86 4.26
N ALA A 156 16.92 -12.21 3.15
CA ALA A 156 18.29 -12.73 3.14
C ALA A 156 19.28 -11.72 3.76
N ARG A 157 19.19 -10.44 3.37
CA ARG A 157 20.01 -9.37 3.97
C ARG A 157 19.77 -9.24 5.47
N THR A 158 18.51 -9.31 5.91
CA THR A 158 18.13 -9.23 7.32
C THR A 158 18.70 -10.39 8.11
N LEU A 159 18.65 -11.61 7.58
CA LEU A 159 19.22 -12.79 8.24
C LEU A 159 20.74 -12.70 8.35
N VAL A 160 21.41 -12.20 7.31
CA VAL A 160 22.87 -11.93 7.33
C VAL A 160 23.21 -10.89 8.40
N ALA A 161 22.45 -9.80 8.45
CA ALA A 161 22.64 -8.74 9.45
C ALA A 161 22.28 -9.17 10.88
N ALA A 162 21.29 -10.06 11.03
CA ALA A 162 20.79 -10.53 12.32
C ALA A 162 21.69 -11.56 13.01
N ASP A 163 22.48 -12.34 12.26
CA ASP A 163 23.11 -13.55 12.81
C ASP A 163 24.56 -13.89 12.40
N GLN A 164 25.33 -13.15 11.56
CA GLN A 164 26.60 -13.74 11.03
C GLN A 164 27.84 -12.82 10.91
N TYR A 165 28.46 -12.51 12.06
CA TYR A 165 29.85 -12.89 12.37
C TYR A 165 29.86 -13.58 13.75
N VAL A 166 29.47 -14.85 13.79
CA VAL A 166 30.03 -15.78 14.77
C VAL A 166 30.73 -16.83 13.92
N GLU A 167 32.00 -17.05 14.25
CA GLU A 167 32.93 -17.97 13.56
C GLU A 167 32.36 -19.36 13.29
#